data_AF-A0A7W1H4M0-F1
#
_entry.id   AF-A0A7W1H4M0-F1
#
_cell.length_a   1.000
_cell.length_b   1.000
_cell.length_c   1.000
_cell.angle_alpha   90.00
_cell.angle_beta   90.00
_cell.angle_gamma   90.00
#
_symmetry.space_group_name_H-M   'P 1'
#
loop_
_entity.id
_entity.type
_entity.pdbx_description
1 polymer ?
#
loop_
_entity_poly.entity_id
_entity_poly.type
_entity_poly.pdbx_seq_one_letter_code
_entity_poly.pdbx_strand_id
1 'polypeptide(L)' 'MRRYHVTTFGCQMNAHDSERIKGMLESLGLGEAISPETADVIVFNT' A
#
# COMPACT_ATOMS: atom_id res chain seq x y z
N MET A 1 15.08 -0.33 6.22
CA MET A 1 14.18 -1.11 5.34
C MET A 1 13.18 -0.14 4.75
N ARG A 2 12.96 -0.16 3.43
CA ARG A 2 11.98 0.76 2.81
C ARG A 2 10.55 0.33 3.19
N ARG A 3 9.65 1.32 3.35
CA ARG A 3 8.27 1.08 3.77
C ARG A 3 7.25 1.71 2.82
N TYR A 4 6.07 1.12 2.73
CA TYR A 4 4.96 1.59 1.89
C TYR A 4 3.71 1.90 2.72
N HIS A 5 2.84 2.79 2.23
CA HIS A 5 1.49 2.99 2.77
C HIS A 5 0.46 3.03 1.63
N VAL A 6 -0.62 2.24 1.73
CA VAL A 6 -1.70 2.23 0.74
C VAL A 6 -2.95 2.84 1.35
N THR A 7 -3.46 3.90 0.74
CA THR A 7 -4.76 4.48 1.05
C THR A 7 -5.73 4.16 -0.08
N THR A 8 -6.87 3.56 0.29
CA THR A 8 -7.89 3.12 -0.67
C THR A 8 -9.09 4.05 -0.62
N PHE A 9 -9.53 4.50 -1.78
CA PHE A 9 -10.79 5.18 -2.02
C PHE A 9 -11.66 4.33 -2.95
N GLY A 10 -12.95 4.64 -2.99
CA GLY A 10 -13.88 3.97 -3.90
C GLY A 10 -14.56 2.77 -3.28
N CYS A 11 -14.62 1.66 -4.02
CA CYS A 11 -15.48 0.52 -3.72
C CYS A 11 -14.70 -0.73 -3.28
N GLN A 12 -15.42 -1.84 -3.12
CA GLN A 12 -14.84 -3.14 -2.74
C GLN A 12 -13.79 -3.64 -3.74
N MET A 13 -13.94 -3.29 -5.02
CA MET A 13 -12.97 -3.64 -6.05
C MET A 13 -11.61 -2.98 -5.77
N ASN A 14 -11.62 -1.70 -5.38
CA ASN A 14 -10.40 -0.98 -5.00
C ASN A 14 -9.77 -1.57 -3.73
N ALA A 15 -10.57 -1.97 -2.74
CA ALA A 15 -10.06 -2.63 -1.54
C ALA A 15 -9.34 -3.94 -1.88
N HIS A 16 -9.93 -4.76 -2.76
CA HIS A 16 -9.32 -6.00 -3.22
C HIS A 16 -8.04 -5.76 -4.03
N ASP A 17 -8.03 -4.76 -4.92
CA ASP A 17 -6.84 -4.41 -5.68
C ASP A 17 -5.74 -3.84 -4.78
N SER A 18 -6.09 -3.12 -3.71
CA SER A 18 -5.13 -2.65 -2.70
C SER A 18 -4.44 -3.81 -2.00
N GLU A 19 -5.13 -4.91 -1.68
CA GLU A 19 -4.48 -6.10 -1.11
C GLU A 19 -3.49 -6.75 -2.09
N ARG A 20 -3.80 -6.75 -3.40
CA ARG A 20 -2.85 -7.18 -4.43
C ARG A 20 -1.62 -6.27 -4.51
N ILE A 21 -1.83 -4.95 -4.46
CA ILE A 21 -0.74 -3.96 -4.45
C ILE A 21 0.16 -4.16 -3.24
N LYS A 22 -0.42 -4.37 -2.04
CA LYS A 22 0.34 -4.67 -0.81
C LYS A 22 1.23 -5.88 -0.98
N GLY A 23 0.67 -7.01 -1.43
CA GLY A 23 1.44 -8.24 -1.66
C GLY A 23 2.57 -8.06 -2.69
N MET A 24 2.34 -7.27 -3.74
CA MET A 24 3.39 -6.93 -4.70
C MET A 24 4.53 -6.12 -4.05
N LEU A 25 4.21 -5.10 -3.24
CA LEU A 25 5.21 -4.28 -2.55
C LEU A 25 6.01 -5.10 -1.53
N GLU A 26 5.36 -6.03 -0.83
CA GLU A 26 6.02 -6.98 0.07
C GLU A 26 6.97 -7.92 -0.67
N SER A 27 6.58 -8.42 -1.84
CA SER A 27 7.46 -9.25 -2.69
C SER A 27 8.71 -8.51 -3.18
N LEU A 28 8.63 -7.18 -3.27
CA LEU A 28 9.76 -6.30 -3.58
C LEU A 28 10.62 -5.96 -2.35
N GLY A 29 10.27 -6.47 -1.17
CA GLY A 29 11.00 -6.31 0.09
C GLY A 29 10.65 -5.03 0.87
N LEU A 30 9.55 -4.35 0.53
CA LEU A 30 9.06 -3.22 1.31
C LEU A 30 8.18 -3.72 2.46
N GLY A 31 8.31 -3.12 3.63
CA GLY A 31 7.38 -3.34 4.74
C GLY A 31 6.21 -2.36 4.72
N GLU A 32 5.10 -2.70 5.37
CA GLU A 32 4.01 -1.73 5.56
C GLU A 32 4.40 -0.67 6.61
N ALA A 33 4.06 0.59 6.33
CA ALA A 33 4.25 1.73 7.21
C ALA A 33 3.01 1.93 8.08
N ILE A 34 3.22 2.25 9.36
CA ILE A 34 2.16 2.50 10.34
C ILE A 34 1.33 3.73 9.94
N SER A 35 1.95 4.70 9.26
CA SER A 35 1.28 5.90 8.77
C SER A 35 1.96 6.44 7.51
N PRO A 36 1.27 7.26 6.68
CA PRO A 36 1.83 7.85 5.47
C PRO A 36 3.13 8.62 5.71
N GLU A 37 3.26 9.29 6.86
CA GLU A 37 4.42 10.12 7.22
C GLU A 37 5.68 9.30 7.44
N THR A 38 5.54 8.00 7.65
CA THR A 38 6.64 7.06 7.88
C THR A 38 6.97 6.20 6.65
N ALA A 39 6.24 6.37 5.55
CA ALA A 39 6.42 5.61 4.32
C ALA A 39 7.44 6.27 3.39
N ASP A 40 8.20 5.43 2.68
CA ASP A 40 9.06 5.84 1.56
C ASP A 40 8.27 5.83 0.23
N VAL A 41 7.16 5.09 0.18
CA VAL A 41 6.26 4.96 -0.97
C VAL A 41 4.81 5.10 -0.48
N ILE A 42 4.05 6.03 -1.07
CA ILE A 42 2.62 6.18 -0.78
C ILE A 42 1.83 5.84 -2.05
N VAL A 43 0.82 4.98 -1.91
CA VAL A 43 -0.09 4.60 -3.00
C VAL A 43 -1.50 5.06 -2.64
N PHE A 44 -2.09 5.84 -3.53
CA PHE A 44 -3.52 6.15 -3.49
C PHE A 44 -4.22 5.33 -4.57
N ASN A 45 -5.09 4.42 -4.16
CA ASN A 45 -5.90 3.60 -5.07
C ASN A 45 -7.34 4.12 -5.08
N THR A 46 -7.92 4.40 -6.25
CA THR A 46 -9.25 5.01 -6.40
C THR A 46 -10.12 4.28 -7.39
#